data_AF-A0A535Y8C1-F1
#
_entry.id   AF-A0A535Y8C1-F1
#
_cell.length_a   1.000
_cell.length_b   1.000
_cell.length_c   1.000
_cell.angle_alpha   90.00
_cell.angle_beta   90.00
_cell.angle_gamma   90.00
#
_symmetry.space_group_name_H-M   'P 1'
#
loop_
_entity.id
_entity.type
_entity.pdbx_description
1 polymer ?
#
loop_
_entity_poly.entity_id
_entity_poly.type
_entity_poly.pdbx_seq_one_letter_code
_entity_poly.pdbx_strand_id
1 'polypeptide(L)'
;MTDFELHLDDQARAYLAAHPAAGWVIAYDVHRCCGGGVICQVRVRKISARDRRDELETAVMFDGTTVLVDSRAARRLPARFGLTVRGLGPLRHLDLELSGEQWGELLYS
;
A
#
# COMPACT_ATOMS: atom_id res chain seq x y z
N MET A 1 -7.44 -14.20 -6.48
CA MET A 1 -6.23 -14.03 -5.67
C MET A 1 -5.19 -13.48 -6.61
N THR A 2 -4.76 -12.26 -6.37
CA THR A 2 -3.74 -11.62 -7.19
C THR A 2 -2.40 -11.90 -6.53
N ASP A 3 -1.57 -12.72 -7.18
CA ASP A 3 -0.24 -13.03 -6.68
C ASP A 3 0.68 -11.85 -6.99
N PHE A 4 1.00 -11.07 -5.96
CA PHE A 4 1.93 -9.96 -6.05
C PHE A 4 3.32 -10.38 -5.62
N GLU A 5 4.32 -9.98 -6.39
CA GLU A 5 5.71 -10.03 -5.98
C GLU A 5 6.10 -8.69 -5.36
N LEU A 6 6.05 -8.65 -4.02
CA LEU A 6 6.41 -7.48 -3.24
C LEU A 6 7.85 -7.57 -2.75
N HIS A 7 8.68 -6.61 -3.15
CA HIS A 7 10.05 -6.47 -2.67
C HIS A 7 10.14 -5.44 -1.53
N LEU A 8 10.95 -5.73 -0.51
CA LEU A 8 11.29 -4.75 0.52
C LEU A 8 12.72 -4.28 0.32
N ASP A 9 12.93 -2.97 0.29
CA ASP A 9 14.27 -2.43 0.50
C ASP A 9 14.72 -2.59 1.97
N ASP A 10 16.00 -2.35 2.24
CA ASP A 10 16.55 -2.50 3.59
C ASP A 10 15.89 -1.56 4.60
N GLN A 11 15.41 -0.39 4.16
CA GLN A 11 14.75 0.58 5.04
C GLN A 11 13.35 0.11 5.44
N ALA A 12 12.59 -0.45 4.51
CA ALA A 12 11.26 -1.00 4.73
C ALA A 12 11.35 -2.23 5.63
N ARG A 13 12.33 -3.12 5.43
CA ARG A 13 12.58 -4.25 6.34
C ARG A 13 12.86 -3.77 7.76
N ALA A 14 13.77 -2.80 7.92
CA ALA A 14 14.10 -2.25 9.24
C ALA A 14 12.89 -1.55 9.88
N TYR A 15 12.08 -0.85 9.08
CA TYR A 15 10.89 -0.18 9.56
C TYR A 15 9.83 -1.17 10.03
N LEU A 16 9.57 -2.24 9.27
CA LEU A 16 8.64 -3.30 9.65
C LEU A 16 9.08 -4.02 10.93
N ALA A 17 10.38 -4.33 11.05
CA ALA A 17 10.95 -4.94 12.25
C ALA A 17 10.81 -4.04 13.49
N ALA A 18 11.00 -2.72 13.33
CA ALA A 18 10.86 -1.75 14.42
C ALA A 18 9.40 -1.46 14.80
N HIS A 19 8.44 -1.74 13.90
CA HIS A 19 7.02 -1.42 14.10
C HIS A 19 6.12 -2.65 13.96
N PRO A 20 6.23 -3.63 14.88
CA PRO A 20 5.38 -4.82 14.83
C PRO A 20 3.90 -4.43 14.82
N ALA A 21 3.13 -5.15 13.99
CA ALA A 21 1.71 -4.95 13.79
C ALA A 21 1.04 -6.29 13.49
N ALA A 22 -0.26 -6.40 13.79
CA ALA A 22 -1.05 -7.59 13.44
C ALA A 22 -1.22 -7.77 11.92
N GLY A 23 -0.96 -6.71 11.14
CA GLY A 23 -1.00 -6.72 9.68
C GLY A 23 -0.80 -5.31 9.12
N TRP A 24 -0.44 -5.26 7.84
CA TRP A 24 -0.29 -4.03 7.06
C TRP A 24 -1.30 -4.00 5.93
N VAL A 25 -1.71 -2.80 5.55
CA VAL A 25 -2.72 -2.54 4.53
C VAL A 25 -2.18 -1.48 3.57
N ILE A 26 -2.24 -1.77 2.27
CA ILE A 26 -2.16 -0.79 1.18
C ILE A 26 -3.57 -0.27 0.96
N ALA A 27 -3.90 0.84 1.62
CA ALA A 27 -5.22 1.44 1.61
C ALA A 27 -5.39 2.37 0.40
N TYR A 28 -6.56 2.35 -0.22
CA TYR A 28 -6.92 3.23 -1.33
C TYR A 28 -8.08 4.14 -0.93
N ASP A 29 -7.79 5.44 -0.79
CA ASP A 29 -8.76 6.44 -0.37
C ASP A 29 -9.17 7.32 -1.56
N VAL A 30 -10.47 7.56 -1.70
CA VAL A 30 -11.03 8.47 -2.71
C VAL A 30 -11.72 9.62 -1.99
N HIS A 31 -11.20 10.82 -2.17
CA HIS A 31 -11.82 12.04 -1.68
C HIS A 31 -12.47 12.80 -2.83
N ARG A 32 -13.78 13.06 -2.71
CA ARG A 32 -14.53 13.87 -3.67
C ARG A 32 -14.70 15.28 -3.11
N CYS A 33 -14.18 16.27 -3.83
CA CYS A 33 -14.26 17.66 -3.43
C CYS A 33 -15.59 18.29 -3.89
N CYS A 34 -16.05 19.32 -3.18
CA CYS A 34 -17.30 20.02 -3.48
C CYS A 34 -17.37 20.63 -4.90
N GLY A 35 -16.21 20.85 -5.55
CA GLY A 35 -16.10 21.33 -6.93
C GLY A 35 -16.05 20.24 -8.00
N GLY A 36 -16.35 18.98 -7.66
CA GLY A 36 -16.36 17.86 -8.62
C GLY A 36 -15.00 17.19 -8.86
N GLY A 37 -13.92 17.69 -8.27
CA GLY A 37 -12.60 17.06 -8.31
C GLY A 37 -12.55 15.75 -7.51
N VAL A 38 -11.75 14.80 -7.99
CA VAL A 38 -11.49 13.52 -7.32
C VAL A 38 -10.01 13.41 -6.99
N ILE A 39 -9.70 13.21 -5.72
CA ILE A 39 -8.34 12.99 -5.24
C ILE A 39 -8.26 11.53 -4.77
N CYS A 40 -7.45 10.75 -5.48
CA CYS A 40 -7.11 9.39 -5.09
C CYS A 40 -5.82 9.42 -4.27
N GLN A 41 -5.78 8.67 -3.18
CA GLN A 41 -4.58 8.52 -2.34
C GLN A 41 -4.36 7.05 -2.04
N VAL A 42 -3.10 6.65 -2.00
CA VAL A 42 -2.70 5.33 -1.50
C VAL A 42 -1.79 5.51 -0.30
N ARG A 43 -1.97 4.69 0.73
CA ARG A 43 -1.16 4.72 1.95
C ARG A 43 -0.85 3.30 2.42
N VAL A 44 0.38 3.06 2.85
CA VAL A 44 0.76 1.82 3.53
C VAL A 44 0.68 2.06 5.04
N ARG A 45 -0.26 1.39 5.71
CA ARG A 45 -0.54 1.60 7.13
C ARG A 45 -0.85 0.30 7.86
N LYS A 46 -0.85 0.34 9.19
CA LYS A 46 -1.32 -0.78 10.00
C LYS A 46 -2.80 -1.04 9.73
N ILE A 47 -3.20 -2.31 9.80
CA ILE A 47 -4.61 -2.69 9.79
C ILE A 47 -5.34 -2.07 10.99
N SER A 48 -6.56 -1.63 10.76
CA SER A 48 -7.44 -1.04 11.76
C SER A 48 -8.76 -1.81 11.84
N ALA A 49 -9.49 -1.64 12.94
CA ALA A 49 -10.82 -2.26 13.09
C ALA A 49 -11.88 -1.75 12.09
N ARG A 50 -11.59 -0.66 11.35
CA ARG A 50 -12.48 -0.11 10.32
C ARG A 50 -12.27 -0.77 8.96
N ASP A 51 -11.17 -1.51 8.79
CA ASP A 51 -10.88 -2.19 7.55
C ASP A 51 -11.78 -3.42 7.38
N ARG A 52 -12.53 -3.43 6.29
CA ARG A 52 -13.45 -4.51 5.93
C ARG A 52 -12.71 -5.56 5.11
N ARG A 53 -12.61 -6.78 5.64
CA ARG A 53 -11.81 -7.85 5.00
C ARG A 53 -12.31 -8.24 3.62
N ASP A 54 -13.60 -8.07 3.33
CA ASP A 54 -14.22 -8.31 2.03
C ASP A 54 -13.84 -7.25 0.97
N GLU A 55 -13.34 -6.09 1.39
CA GLU A 55 -12.83 -5.02 0.52
C GLU A 55 -11.30 -5.11 0.33
N LEU A 56 -10.66 -6.16 0.87
CA LEU A 56 -9.22 -6.36 0.86
C LEU A 56 -8.83 -7.67 0.17
N GLU A 57 -7.82 -7.61 -0.69
CA GLU A 57 -7.12 -8.77 -1.23
C GLU A 57 -5.85 -9.06 -0.42
N THR A 58 -5.48 -10.33 -0.33
CA THR A 58 -4.24 -10.74 0.34
C THR A 58 -3.10 -10.78 -0.66
N ALA A 59 -2.03 -10.03 -0.38
CA ALA A 59 -0.74 -10.11 -1.05
C ALA A 59 0.25 -10.83 -0.14
N VAL A 60 0.85 -11.91 -0.65
CA VAL A 60 1.86 -12.68 0.08
C VAL A 60 3.24 -12.30 -0.44
N MET A 61 4.14 -11.97 0.47
CA MET A 61 5.51 -11.58 0.16
C MET A 61 6.41 -12.81 0.02
N PHE A 62 7.55 -12.64 -0.65
CA PHE A 62 8.54 -13.72 -0.81
C PHE A 62 9.12 -14.22 0.52
N ASP A 63 9.13 -13.37 1.55
CA ASP A 63 9.59 -13.70 2.90
C ASP A 63 8.47 -14.30 3.80
N GLY A 64 7.28 -14.53 3.23
CA GLY A 64 6.12 -15.05 3.94
C GLY A 64 5.32 -14.00 4.71
N THR A 65 5.73 -12.72 4.67
CA THR A 65 4.95 -11.63 5.25
C THR A 65 3.66 -11.42 4.46
N THR A 66 2.55 -11.17 5.15
CA THR A 66 1.26 -10.93 4.52
C THR A 66 0.88 -9.46 4.60
N VAL A 67 0.58 -8.86 3.45
CA VAL A 67 0.05 -7.49 3.33
C VAL A 67 -1.34 -7.58 2.73
N LEU A 68 -2.27 -6.79 3.26
CA LEU A 68 -3.60 -6.65 2.69
C LEU A 68 -3.63 -5.46 1.73
N VAL A 69 -4.38 -5.56 0.65
CA VAL A 69 -4.43 -4.54 -0.41
C VAL A 69 -5.88 -4.22 -0.66
N ASP A 70 -6.26 -2.94 -0.67
CA ASP A 70 -7.59 -2.53 -1.09
C ASP A 70 -7.90 -3.10 -2.49
N SER A 71 -9.05 -3.76 -2.68
CA SER A 71 -9.36 -4.42 -3.96
C SER A 71 -9.33 -3.45 -5.15
N ARG A 72 -9.55 -2.14 -4.95
CA ARG A 72 -9.43 -1.15 -6.02
C ARG A 72 -7.97 -0.90 -6.40
N ALA A 73 -7.08 -0.84 -5.41
CA ALA A 73 -5.65 -0.77 -5.66
C ALA A 73 -5.13 -2.08 -6.27
N ALA A 74 -5.58 -3.23 -5.75
CA ALA A 74 -5.15 -4.55 -6.21
C ALA A 74 -5.37 -4.74 -7.73
N ARG A 75 -6.48 -4.22 -8.27
CA ARG A 75 -6.77 -4.31 -9.71
C ARG A 75 -5.84 -3.48 -10.61
N ARG A 76 -5.13 -2.50 -10.06
CA ARG A 76 -4.31 -1.53 -10.81
C ARG A 76 -2.83 -1.61 -10.46
N LEU A 77 -2.50 -2.23 -9.33
CA LEU A 77 -1.12 -2.44 -8.94
C LEU A 77 -0.44 -3.37 -9.96
N PRO A 78 0.82 -3.08 -10.33
CA PRO A 78 1.59 -4.01 -11.11
C PRO A 78 1.78 -5.31 -10.34
N ALA A 79 1.94 -6.42 -11.06
CA ALA A 79 2.20 -7.72 -10.44
C ALA A 79 3.48 -7.72 -9.57
N ARG A 80 4.44 -6.84 -9.86
CA ARG A 80 5.69 -6.68 -9.11
C ARG A 80 5.86 -5.23 -8.68
N PHE A 81 6.05 -4.98 -7.38
CA PHE A 81 6.32 -3.64 -6.85
C PHE A 81 7.13 -3.70 -5.55
N GLY A 82 7.66 -2.56 -5.12
CA GLY A 82 8.43 -2.46 -3.88
C GLY A 82 7.69 -1.74 -2.76
N LEU A 83 8.13 -1.95 -1.51
CA LEU A 83 7.93 -1.02 -0.40
C LEU A 83 9.25 -0.36 -0.03
N THR A 84 9.15 0.92 0.29
CA THR A 84 10.24 1.75 0.81
C THR A 84 9.75 2.55 2.03
N VAL A 85 10.64 3.34 2.62
CA VAL A 85 10.29 4.31 3.66
C VAL A 85 10.46 5.71 3.12
N ARG A 86 9.40 6.51 3.16
CA ARG A 86 9.44 7.95 2.83
C ARG A 86 9.19 8.81 4.06
N GLY A 87 9.47 10.11 3.93
CA GLY A 87 9.30 11.10 4.99
C GLY A 87 10.57 11.34 5.81
N LEU A 88 10.49 12.29 6.75
CA LEU A 88 11.63 12.74 7.56
C LEU A 88 11.32 12.61 9.06
N GLY A 89 12.29 12.09 9.82
CA GLY A 89 12.21 11.97 11.28
C GLY A 89 10.94 11.23 11.75
N PRO A 90 10.12 11.83 12.63
CA PRO A 90 8.90 11.19 13.14
C PRO A 90 7.79 11.05 12.09
N LEU A 91 7.92 11.66 10.91
CA LEU A 91 6.98 11.56 9.80
C LEU A 91 7.35 10.44 8.80
N ARG A 92 8.34 9.61 9.15
CA ARG A 92 8.69 8.43 8.35
C ARG A 92 7.52 7.44 8.31
N HIS A 93 7.23 6.93 7.13
CA HIS A 93 6.16 5.96 6.91
C HIS A 93 6.55 5.00 5.78
N LEU A 94 5.94 3.81 5.78
CA LEU A 94 6.01 2.91 4.63
C LEU A 94 5.27 3.51 3.45
N ASP A 95 5.82 3.32 2.27
CA ASP A 95 5.22 3.77 1.02
C ASP A 95 5.54 2.79 -0.11
N LEU A 96 4.79 2.90 -1.21
CA LEU A 96 5.04 2.12 -2.40
C LEU A 96 6.24 2.69 -3.18
N GLU A 97 7.08 1.80 -3.65
CA GLU A 97 8.10 2.08 -4.64
C GLU A 97 7.52 1.78 -6.03
N LEU A 98 7.02 2.83 -6.66
CA LEU A 98 6.47 2.82 -8.01
C LEU A 98 7.08 3.94 -8.85
N SER A 99 7.21 3.70 -10.15
CA SER A 99 7.50 4.75 -11.13
C SER A 99 6.34 5.74 -11.25
N GLY A 100 6.60 6.92 -11.85
CA GLY A 100 5.56 7.93 -12.06
C GLY A 100 4.38 7.44 -12.90
N GLU A 101 4.64 6.60 -13.92
CA GLU A 101 3.61 5.99 -14.76
C GLU A 101 2.74 5.00 -13.96
N GLN A 102 3.37 4.14 -13.16
CA GLN A 102 2.67 3.21 -12.28
C GLN A 102 1.83 3.93 -11.21
N TRP A 103 2.32 5.06 -10.70
CA TRP A 103 1.52 5.92 -9.82
C TRP A 103 0.29 6.49 -10.54
N GLY A 104 0.45 6.94 -11.79
CA GLY A 104 -0.66 7.44 -12.61
C GLY A 104 -1.73 6.38 -12.83
N GLU A 105 -1.31 5.18 -13.23
CA GLU A 105 -2.19 4.01 -13.42
C GLU A 105 -2.93 3.66 -12.13
N LEU A 106 -2.20 3.47 -11.03
CA LEU A 106 -2.79 3.11 -9.74
C LEU A 106 -3.88 4.08 -9.29
N LEU A 107 -3.67 5.39 -9.50
CA LEU A 107 -4.53 6.44 -8.99
C LEU A 107 -5.69 6.80 -9.93
N TYR A 108 -5.56 6.62 -11.24
CA TYR A 108 -6.46 7.26 -12.20
C TYR A 108 -6.97 6.38 -13.35
N SER A 109 -6.64 5.08 -13.41
CA SER A 109 -7.20 4.17 -14.43
C SER A 109 -8.49 3.45 -14.04
#